data_AF-A0A950A7R9-F1
#
_entry.id   AF-A0A950A7R9-F1
#
_cell.length_a   1.000
_cell.length_b   1.000
_cell.length_c   1.000
_cell.angle_alpha   90.00
_cell.angle_beta   90.00
_cell.angle_gamma   90.00
#
_symmetry.space_group_name_H-M   'P 1'
#
loop_
_entity.id
_entity.type
_entity.pdbx_description
1 polymer ?
#
loop_
_entity_poly.entity_id
_entity_poly.type
_entity_poly.pdbx_seq_one_letter_code
_entity_poly.pdbx_strand_id
1 'polypeptide(L)' 'ALEAFALTSRLEGIIPALESSHALAWSLANGPSELDLICLSGRGDKDLAEALDKLGRRSTGTV' A
#
# COMPACT_ATOMS: atom_id res chain seq x y z
N ALA A 1 -4.53 2.41 3.22
CA ALA A 1 -3.25 1.70 3.39
C ALA A 1 -3.14 0.45 2.52
N LEU A 2 -3.97 -0.59 2.70
CA LEU A 2 -3.83 -1.87 1.96
C LEU A 2 -3.87 -1.73 0.43
N GLU A 3 -4.69 -0.82 -0.09
CA GLU A 3 -4.74 -0.57 -1.53
C GLU A 3 -3.46 0.09 -2.05
N ALA A 4 -2.93 1.09 -1.33
CA ALA A 4 -1.65 1.72 -1.67
C ALA A 4 -0.48 0.73 -1.57
N PHE A 5 -0.47 -0.16 -0.57
CA PHE A 5 0.46 -1.28 -0.48
C PHE A 5 0.42 -2.13 -1.76
N ALA A 6 -0.77 -2.52 -2.19
CA ALA A 6 -0.96 -3.39 -3.34
C ALA A 6 -0.66 -2.68 -4.68
N LEU A 7 -0.98 -1.40 -4.80
CA LEU A 7 -0.63 -0.58 -5.97
C LEU A 7 0.88 -0.42 -6.10
N THR A 8 1.55 -0.01 -5.03
CA THR A 8 3.02 0.18 -5.02
C THR A 8 3.75 -1.12 -5.36
N SER A 9 3.28 -2.25 -4.79
CA SER A 9 3.85 -3.57 -5.09
C SER A 9 3.67 -3.97 -6.55
N ARG A 10 2.53 -3.63 -7.17
CA ARG A 10 2.23 -3.99 -8.56
C ARG A 10 2.88 -3.07 -9.59
N LEU A 11 2.94 -1.77 -9.30
CA LEU A 11 3.43 -0.77 -10.25
C LEU A 11 4.94 -0.61 -10.16
N GLU A 12 5.49 -0.57 -8.95
CA GLU A 12 6.90 -0.26 -8.71
C GLU A 12 7.74 -1.48 -8.33
N GLY A 13 7.11 -2.64 -8.06
CA GLY A 13 7.80 -3.84 -7.59
C GLY A 13 8.38 -3.70 -6.17
N ILE A 14 7.97 -2.68 -5.42
CA ILE A 14 8.38 -2.43 -4.04
C ILE A 14 7.29 -2.93 -3.11
N ILE A 15 7.64 -3.77 -2.13
CA ILE A 15 6.73 -4.22 -1.08
C ILE A 15 6.93 -3.30 0.15
N PRO A 16 6.16 -2.21 0.30
CA PRO A 16 6.34 -1.28 1.41
C PRO A 16 5.88 -1.89 2.74
N ALA A 17 6.45 -1.45 3.85
CA ALA A 17 5.86 -1.71 5.17
C ALA A 17 4.40 -1.20 5.22
N LEU A 18 3.56 -1.83 6.04
CA LEU A 18 2.16 -1.41 6.18
C LEU A 18 2.03 0.00 6.78
N GLU A 19 2.96 0.38 7.65
CA GLU A 19 3.09 1.73 8.22
C GLU A 19 3.40 2.74 7.12
N SER A 20 4.39 2.45 6.26
CA SER A 20 4.72 3.31 5.10
C SER A 20 3.55 3.43 4.12
N SER A 21 2.78 2.36 3.96
CA SER A 21 1.59 2.33 3.09
C SER A 21 0.47 3.26 3.56
N HIS A 22 0.48 3.73 4.81
CA HIS A 22 -0.43 4.78 5.26
C HIS A 22 -0.09 6.13 4.63
N ALA A 23 1.19 6.50 4.58
CA ALA A 23 1.64 7.74 3.96
C ALA A 23 1.37 7.75 2.44
N LEU A 24 1.67 6.63 1.77
CA LEU A 24 1.36 6.46 0.34
C LEU A 24 -0.14 6.58 0.06
N ALA A 25 -0.98 5.94 0.87
CA ALA A 25 -2.43 6.05 0.70
C ALA A 25 -2.94 7.48 0.88
N TRP A 26 -2.35 8.24 1.81
CA TRP A 26 -2.70 9.63 2.03
C TRP A 26 -2.32 10.49 0.81
N SER A 27 -1.10 10.38 0.28
CA SER A 27 -0.67 11.14 -0.90
C SER A 27 -1.54 10.80 -2.13
N LEU A 28 -1.80 9.51 -2.38
CA LEU A 28 -2.67 9.09 -3.49
C LEU A 28 -4.10 9.63 -3.41
N ALA A 29 -4.65 9.79 -2.19
CA ALA A 29 -6.01 10.27 -1.98
C ALA A 29 -6.14 11.80 -2.01
N ASN A 30 -5.09 12.53 -1.61
CA ASN A 30 -5.11 14.00 -1.54
C ASN A 30 -4.59 14.66 -2.82
N GLY A 31 -4.11 13.86 -3.78
CA GLY A 31 -3.54 14.32 -5.04
C GLY A 31 -2.06 14.69 -4.88
N PRO A 32 -1.22 14.35 -5.87
CA PRO A 32 0.21 14.67 -5.80
C PRO A 32 0.43 16.18 -5.83
N SER A 33 1.38 16.66 -5.03
CA SER A 33 1.93 18.01 -5.17
C SER A 33 2.85 18.08 -6.40
N GLU A 34 3.49 19.24 -6.63
CA GLU A 34 4.57 19.34 -7.63
C GLU A 34 5.70 18.33 -7.37
N LEU A 35 6.00 18.06 -6.09
CA LEU A 35 6.94 17.03 -5.66
C LEU A 35 6.56 16.52 -4.26
N ASP A 36 6.29 15.22 -4.14
CA ASP A 36 6.07 14.54 -2.86
C ASP A 36 7.29 13.69 -2.48
N LEU A 37 7.83 13.90 -1.27
CA LEU A 37 8.88 13.05 -0.69
C LEU A 37 8.29 12.19 0.43
N ILE A 38 8.28 10.87 0.22
CA ILE A 38 7.71 9.91 1.17
C ILE A 38 8.81 8.98 1.68
N CYS A 39 8.92 8.87 3.00
CA CYS A 39 9.84 7.93 3.63
C CYS A 39 9.25 6.51 3.65
N LEU A 40 9.90 5.57 2.96
CA LEU A 40 9.64 4.13 3.10
C LEU A 40 10.46 3.60 4.27
N SER A 41 9.87 3.62 5.47
CA SER A 41 10.54 3.26 6.73
C SER A 41 11.02 1.81 6.79
N GLY A 42 10.48 0.93 5.94
CA GLY A 42 10.85 -0.48 5.90
C GLY A 42 10.15 -1.26 4.78
N ARG A 43 10.45 -2.56 4.74
CA ARG A 43 9.87 -3.52 3.78
C ARG A 43 8.73 -4.28 4.43
N GLY A 44 7.73 -4.65 3.64
CA GLY A 44 6.52 -5.36 4.08
C GLY A 44 6.62 -6.89 4.10
N ASP A 45 7.81 -7.47 4.01
CA ASP A 45 8.00 -8.93 3.91
C ASP A 45 7.35 -9.70 5.07
N LYS A 46 7.41 -9.14 6.30
CA LYS A 46 6.88 -9.76 7.51
C LYS A 46 5.35 -9.82 7.52
N ASP A 47 4.71 -8.78 7.00
CA ASP A 47 3.25 -8.58 7.09
C ASP A 47 2.51 -9.01 5.82
N LEU A 48 3.24 -9.56 4.84
CA LEU A 48 2.72 -9.91 3.52
C LEU A 48 1.53 -10.89 3.59
N ALA A 49 1.64 -11.93 4.42
CA ALA A 49 0.58 -12.94 4.54
C ALA A 49 -0.73 -12.33 5.07
N GLU A 50 -0.64 -11.48 6.09
CA GLU A 50 -1.80 -10.78 6.66
C GLU A 50 -2.39 -9.77 5.67
N ALA A 51 -1.54 -9.02 4.97
CA ALA A 51 -1.96 -8.08 3.95
C ALA A 51 -2.72 -8.77 2.82
N LEU A 52 -2.24 -9.93 2.35
CA LEU A 52 -2.89 -10.73 1.32
C LEU A 52 -4.23 -11.32 1.77
N ASP A 53 -4.33 -11.84 3.00
CA ASP A 53 -5.62 -12.32 3.55
C ASP A 53 -6.67 -11.19 3.56
N LYS A 54 -6.28 -10.01 4.06
CA LYS A 54 -7.17 -8.84 4.11
C LYS A 54 -7.55 -8.33 2.72
N LEU A 55 -6.63 -8.38 1.75
CA LEU A 55 -6.92 -8.02 0.35
C LEU A 55 -7.83 -9.05 -0.33
N GLY A 56 -7.63 -10.34 -0.11
CA GLY A 56 -8.47 -11.42 -0.66
C GLY A 56 -9.89 -11.41 -0.11
N ARG A 57 -10.07 -11.03 1.17
CA ARG A 57 -11.39 -10.84 1.79
C ARG A 57 -12.20 -9.69 1.18
N ARG A 58 -11.55 -8.67 0.60
CA ARG A 58 -12.23 -7.57 -0.10
C ARG A 58 -12.79 -7.99 -1.46
N SER A 59 -12.17 -8.94 -2.16
CA SER A 59 -12.64 -9.41 -3.49
C SER A 59 -13.91 -10.26 -3.44
N THR A 60 -14.30 -10.80 -2.28
CA THR A 60 -15.50 -11.64 -2.12
C THR A 60 -16.78 -10.86 -1.78
N GLY A 61 -16.76 -9.53 -1.81
CA GLY A 61 -17.87 -8.66 -1.40
C GLY A 61 -18.65 -7.99 -2.53
N THR A 62 -18.60 -8.47 -3.77
CA THR A 62 -19.33 -7.85 -4.89
C THR A 62 -19.88 -8.90 -5.84
N VAL A 63 -21.17 -9.21 -5.66
CA VAL A 63 -22.14 -9.50 -6.73
C VAL A 63 -23.38 -8.68 -6.47
#